data_AF-A0A4Q4DIH8-F1
#
_entry.id   AF-A0A4Q4DIH8-F1
#
_cell.length_a   1.000
_cell.length_b   1.000
_cell.length_c   1.000
_cell.angle_alpha   90.00
_cell.angle_beta   90.00
_cell.angle_gamma   90.00
#
_symmetry.space_group_name_H-M   'P 1'
#
loop_
_entity.id
_entity.type
_entity.pdbx_description
1 polymer ?
#
loop_
_entity_poly.entity_id
_entity_poly.type
_entity_poly.pdbx_seq_one_letter_code
_entity_poly.pdbx_strand_id
1 'polypeptide(L)'
;MGIFRKRKSREERAAEIANKMASGKGFYGRTTRAFVGREDFASLQGSIGAYNSTGHVQQLLAAGAPTTLAVVVSISDTGKLVNFDPIVDLVVRPAGAADHIALQTIVSKLAIPRTGDQVLLVADPSRPGGFLYAGMV
;
A
#
# COMPACT_ATOMS: atom_id res chain seq x y z
N MET A 1 -2.36 -11.25 47.24
CA MET A 1 -2.94 -9.96 46.78
C MET A 1 -1.78 -9.11 46.27
N GLY A 2 -1.76 -8.47 45.10
CA GLY A 2 -2.81 -8.17 44.14
C GLY A 2 -2.25 -8.01 42.71
N ILE A 3 -3.15 -8.22 41.77
CA ILE A 3 -2.91 -8.53 40.36
C ILE A 3 -3.12 -7.23 39.58
N PHE A 4 -2.08 -6.43 39.38
CA PHE A 4 -2.16 -5.20 38.57
C PHE A 4 -1.98 -5.52 37.09
N ARG A 5 -3.08 -5.91 36.44
CA ARG A 5 -3.16 -6.13 34.99
C ARG A 5 -3.28 -4.76 34.31
N LYS A 6 -2.18 -4.26 33.72
CA LYS A 6 -2.14 -3.01 32.92
C LYS A 6 -3.30 -3.01 31.90
N ARG A 7 -4.26 -2.09 32.04
CA ARG A 7 -5.31 -1.87 31.05
C ARG A 7 -4.68 -1.19 29.83
N LYS A 8 -4.66 -1.87 28.68
CA LYS A 8 -4.36 -1.27 27.38
C LYS A 8 -5.27 -0.07 27.10
N SER A 9 -4.71 0.99 26.51
CA SER A 9 -5.45 2.23 26.20
C SER A 9 -6.54 1.98 25.17
N ARG A 10 -7.48 2.92 25.08
CA ARG A 10 -8.60 2.86 24.14
C ARG A 10 -8.10 2.96 22.68
N GLU A 11 -7.04 3.71 22.40
CA GLU A 11 -6.41 3.74 21.07
C GLU A 11 -5.73 2.41 20.74
N GLU A 12 -5.03 1.80 21.68
CA GLU A 12 -4.34 0.53 21.46
C GLU A 12 -5.32 -0.61 21.15
N ARG A 13 -6.50 -0.58 21.78
CA ARG A 13 -7.61 -1.49 21.44
C ARG A 13 -8.20 -1.21 20.06
N ALA A 14 -8.36 0.06 19.69
CA ALA A 14 -8.88 0.43 18.37
C ALA A 14 -7.93 0.00 17.25
N ALA A 15 -6.62 0.20 17.43
CA ALA A 15 -5.59 -0.27 16.51
C ALA A 15 -5.57 -1.80 16.42
N GLU A 16 -5.69 -2.51 17.54
CA GLU A 16 -5.76 -3.99 17.55
C GLU A 16 -7.01 -4.52 16.83
N ILE A 17 -8.16 -3.85 16.99
CA ILE A 17 -9.41 -4.18 16.30
C ILE A 17 -9.28 -3.92 14.80
N ALA A 18 -8.73 -2.77 14.39
CA ALA A 18 -8.48 -2.45 12.99
C ALA A 18 -7.55 -3.47 12.33
N ASN A 19 -6.50 -3.89 13.04
CA ASN A 19 -5.55 -4.89 12.54
C ASN A 19 -6.18 -6.31 12.42
N LYS A 20 -7.06 -6.68 13.36
CA LYS A 20 -7.85 -7.94 13.26
C LYS A 20 -8.88 -7.91 12.13
N MET A 21 -9.48 -6.75 11.85
CA MET A 21 -10.38 -6.58 10.72
C MET A 21 -9.63 -6.64 9.38
N ALA A 22 -8.51 -5.92 9.26
CA ALA A 22 -7.68 -5.90 8.06
C ALA A 22 -7.07 -7.28 7.74
N SER A 23 -6.64 -8.03 8.76
CA SER A 23 -6.03 -9.35 8.58
C SER A 23 -7.03 -10.49 8.32
N GLY A 24 -8.34 -10.26 8.48
CA GLY A 24 -9.38 -11.30 8.32
C GLY A 24 -9.24 -12.50 9.28
N LYS A 25 -8.38 -12.43 10.29
CA LYS A 25 -8.11 -13.50 11.26
C LYS A 25 -8.88 -13.24 12.56
N GLY A 26 -9.64 -14.25 13.00
CA GLY A 26 -10.48 -14.21 14.21
C GLY A 26 -11.98 -14.13 13.92
N PHE A 27 -12.82 -14.34 14.95
CA PHE A 27 -14.29 -14.38 14.85
C PHE A 27 -14.86 -13.14 14.14
N TYR A 28 -14.41 -11.95 14.55
CA TYR A 28 -14.82 -10.66 13.96
C TYR A 28 -14.33 -10.47 12.52
N GLY A 29 -13.12 -10.94 12.18
CA GLY A 29 -12.62 -10.87 10.80
C GLY A 29 -13.43 -11.77 9.85
N ARG A 30 -13.89 -12.92 10.33
CA ARG A 30 -14.74 -13.83 9.54
C ARG A 30 -16.16 -13.30 9.37
N THR A 31 -16.74 -12.66 10.39
CA THR A 31 -18.09 -12.06 10.27
C THR A 31 -18.06 -10.84 9.36
N THR A 32 -17.08 -9.93 9.49
CA THR A 32 -16.94 -8.80 8.56
C THR A 32 -16.73 -9.29 7.12
N ARG A 33 -15.91 -10.32 6.91
CA ARG A 33 -15.72 -10.93 5.58
C ARG A 33 -16.99 -11.54 5.00
N ALA A 34 -17.86 -12.08 5.86
CA ALA A 34 -19.14 -12.67 5.44
C ALA A 34 -20.18 -11.60 5.06
N PHE A 35 -20.21 -10.46 5.76
CA PHE A 35 -21.15 -9.36 5.47
C PHE A 35 -20.73 -8.49 4.29
N VAL A 36 -19.43 -8.33 4.06
CA VAL A 36 -18.89 -7.46 3.00
C VAL A 36 -18.76 -8.19 1.67
N GLY A 37 -18.75 -9.53 1.63
CA GLY A 37 -18.52 -10.27 0.38
C GLY A 37 -17.05 -10.24 -0.07
N ARG A 38 -16.67 -11.19 -0.94
CA ARG A 38 -15.25 -11.41 -1.32
C ARG A 38 -14.69 -10.33 -2.24
N GLU A 39 -15.53 -9.71 -3.07
CA GLU A 39 -15.16 -8.70 -4.06
C GLU A 39 -14.89 -7.34 -3.42
N ASP A 40 -15.74 -6.93 -2.46
CA ASP A 40 -15.53 -5.70 -1.70
C ASP A 40 -14.36 -5.84 -0.70
N PHE A 41 -14.08 -7.03 -0.17
CA PHE A 41 -12.93 -7.24 0.71
C PHE A 41 -11.58 -7.17 -0.03
N ALA A 42 -11.53 -7.61 -1.29
CA ALA A 42 -10.36 -7.44 -2.15
C ALA A 42 -10.16 -5.95 -2.51
N SER A 43 -11.26 -5.25 -2.80
CA SER A 43 -11.25 -3.81 -3.03
C SER A 43 -10.80 -3.03 -1.80
N LEU A 44 -11.25 -3.42 -0.60
CA LEU A 44 -10.82 -2.83 0.68
C LEU A 44 -9.36 -3.12 0.99
N GLN A 45 -8.86 -4.34 0.73
CA GLN A 45 -7.42 -4.64 0.86
C GLN A 45 -6.59 -3.82 -0.12
N GLY A 46 -7.05 -3.63 -1.36
CA GLY A 46 -6.42 -2.74 -2.34
C GLY A 46 -6.36 -1.30 -1.83
N SER A 47 -7.47 -0.78 -1.30
CA SER A 47 -7.55 0.57 -0.73
C SER A 47 -6.66 0.75 0.52
N ILE A 48 -6.57 -0.24 1.40
CA ILE A 48 -5.70 -0.20 2.60
C ILE A 48 -4.22 -0.34 2.21
N GLY A 49 -3.90 -1.16 1.20
CA GLY A 49 -2.55 -1.30 0.66
C GLY A 49 -2.04 -0.01 0.01
N ALA A 50 -2.91 0.68 -0.74
CA ALA A 50 -2.61 1.97 -1.35
C ALA A 50 -2.40 3.08 -0.30
N TYR A 51 -3.19 3.12 0.78
CA TYR A 51 -3.05 4.13 1.84
C TYR A 51 -1.79 3.95 2.68
N ASN A 52 -1.45 2.71 3.06
CA ASN A 52 -0.27 2.46 3.87
C ASN A 52 1.03 2.63 3.08
N SER A 53 1.01 2.43 1.75
CA SER A 53 2.23 2.48 0.94
C SER A 53 2.84 3.88 0.88
N THR A 54 2.07 4.98 0.79
CA THR A 54 2.69 6.32 0.65
C THR A 54 3.43 6.78 1.91
N GLY A 55 2.81 6.64 3.08
CA GLY A 55 3.46 6.99 4.36
C GLY A 55 4.59 6.02 4.73
N HIS A 56 4.44 4.74 4.39
CA HIS A 56 5.45 3.73 4.63
C HIS A 56 6.67 3.91 3.71
N VAL A 57 6.48 4.29 2.45
CA VAL A 57 7.60 4.53 1.52
C VAL A 57 8.45 5.71 1.97
N GLN A 58 7.87 6.80 2.45
CA GLN A 58 8.65 7.93 2.99
C GLN A 58 9.51 7.51 4.20
N GLN A 59 8.98 6.65 5.08
CA GLN A 59 9.75 6.10 6.19
C GLN A 59 10.89 5.19 5.72
N LEU A 60 10.64 4.36 4.70
CA LEU A 60 11.67 3.50 4.11
C LEU A 60 12.80 4.33 3.46
N LEU A 61 12.44 5.38 2.71
CA LEU A 61 13.40 6.30 2.12
C LEU A 61 14.22 7.02 3.20
N ALA A 62 13.57 7.52 4.26
CA ALA A 62 14.24 8.17 5.38
C ALA A 62 15.17 7.20 6.14
N ALA A 63 14.85 5.91 6.17
CA ALA A 63 15.69 4.86 6.72
C ALA A 63 16.84 4.42 5.79
N GLY A 64 16.97 5.03 4.61
CA GLY A 64 18.02 4.70 3.63
C GLY A 64 17.75 3.41 2.86
N ALA A 65 16.48 3.01 2.70
CA ALA A 65 16.14 1.85 1.88
C ALA A 65 16.65 2.04 0.44
N PRO A 66 17.23 0.99 -0.17
CA PRO A 66 17.72 1.07 -1.53
C PRO A 66 16.57 1.35 -2.51
N THR A 67 16.82 2.22 -3.48
CA THR A 67 15.89 2.56 -4.55
C THR A 67 16.32 1.94 -5.87
N THR A 68 15.33 1.54 -6.67
CA THR A 68 15.52 1.01 -8.01
C THR A 68 14.88 1.96 -9.01
N LEU A 69 15.65 2.41 -9.99
CA LEU A 69 15.11 3.18 -11.11
C LEU A 69 14.25 2.29 -11.99
N ALA A 70 13.11 2.81 -12.45
CA ALA A 70 12.26 2.15 -13.41
C ALA A 70 11.68 3.15 -14.41
N VAL A 71 11.37 2.66 -15.61
CA VAL A 71 10.69 3.45 -16.66
C VAL A 71 9.22 3.07 -16.68
N VAL A 72 8.34 4.07 -16.69
CA VAL A 72 6.90 3.85 -16.84
C VAL A 72 6.60 3.36 -18.25
N VAL A 73 5.97 2.19 -18.35
CA VAL A 73 5.55 1.58 -19.61
C VAL A 73 4.09 1.91 -19.89
N SER A 74 3.22 1.77 -18.89
CA SER A 74 1.83 2.21 -19.00
C SER A 74 1.29 2.71 -17.67
N ILE A 75 0.26 3.53 -17.77
CA ILE A 75 -0.51 4.05 -16.65
C ILE A 75 -1.99 3.97 -17.00
N SER A 76 -2.82 3.58 -16.02
CA SER A 76 -4.27 3.54 -16.14
C SER A 76 -4.89 4.08 -14.86
N ASP A 77 -5.83 5.03 -15.01
CA ASP A 77 -6.59 5.53 -13.87
C ASP A 77 -7.62 4.48 -13.43
N THR A 78 -7.69 4.25 -12.12
CA THR A 78 -8.68 3.34 -11.54
C THR A 78 -10.03 4.03 -11.30
N GLY A 79 -10.09 5.35 -11.42
CA GLY A 79 -11.24 6.18 -11.06
C GLY A 79 -11.42 6.35 -9.55
N LYS A 80 -10.52 5.80 -8.74
CA LYS A 80 -10.52 5.92 -7.28
C LYS A 80 -9.59 7.04 -6.83
N LEU A 81 -10.01 7.77 -5.81
CA LEU A 81 -9.23 8.83 -5.19
C LEU A 81 -9.01 8.57 -3.70
N VAL A 82 -7.87 9.01 -3.18
CA VAL A 82 -7.55 9.03 -1.74
C VAL A 82 -7.02 10.43 -1.43
N ASN A 83 -7.65 11.14 -0.50
CA ASN A 83 -7.30 12.54 -0.20
C ASN A 83 -7.23 13.42 -1.47
N PHE A 84 -8.16 13.18 -2.39
CA PHE A 84 -8.19 13.73 -3.75
C PHE A 84 -7.08 13.26 -4.68
N ASP A 85 -6.00 12.64 -4.23
CA ASP A 85 -4.97 12.08 -5.11
C ASP A 85 -5.45 10.79 -5.79
N PRO A 86 -5.22 10.62 -7.10
CA PRO A 86 -5.66 9.45 -7.84
C PRO A 86 -4.89 8.18 -7.49
N ILE A 87 -5.61 7.06 -7.46
CA ILE A 87 -5.03 5.72 -7.49
C ILE A 87 -4.91 5.29 -8.95
N VAL A 88 -3.70 4.92 -9.35
CA VAL A 88 -3.39 4.49 -10.71
C VAL A 88 -2.83 3.06 -10.70
N ASP A 89 -3.15 2.30 -11.74
CA ASP A 89 -2.46 1.08 -12.10
C ASP A 89 -1.26 1.46 -12.98
N LEU A 90 -0.06 1.14 -12.49
CA LEU A 90 1.20 1.48 -13.13
C LEU A 90 1.91 0.20 -13.57
N VAL A 91 2.35 0.17 -14.82
CA VAL A 91 3.28 -0.86 -15.32
C VAL A 91 4.62 -0.19 -15.55
N VAL A 92 5.65 -0.71 -14.90
CA VAL A 92 7.02 -0.18 -14.97
C VAL A 92 8.01 -1.26 -15.36
N ARG A 93 9.12 -0.84 -15.97
CA ARG A 93 10.26 -1.70 -16.25
C ARG A 93 11.47 -1.21 -15.46
N PRO A 94 11.89 -1.94 -14.40
CA PRO A 94 13.10 -1.62 -13.66
C PRO A 94 14.35 -1.62 -14.55
N ALA A 95 15.30 -0.74 -14.24
CA ALA A 95 16.60 -0.72 -14.90
C ALA A 95 17.33 -2.04 -14.66
N GLY A 96 17.74 -2.71 -15.73
CA GLY A 96 18.43 -3.99 -15.67
C GLY A 96 17.52 -5.22 -15.52
N ALA A 97 16.20 -5.05 -15.45
CA ALA A 97 15.24 -6.16 -15.47
C ALA A 97 14.58 -6.29 -16.85
N ALA A 98 14.38 -7.54 -17.30
CA ALA A 98 13.63 -7.83 -18.52
C ALA A 98 12.11 -7.78 -18.28
N ASP A 99 11.69 -8.06 -17.05
CA ASP A 99 10.28 -8.19 -16.70
C ASP A 99 9.62 -6.85 -16.35
N HIS A 100 8.32 -6.79 -16.65
CA HIS A 100 7.46 -5.68 -16.28
C HIS A 100 6.85 -5.92 -14.90
N ILE A 101 6.74 -4.86 -14.12
CA ILE A 101 6.13 -4.90 -12.80
C ILE A 101 4.85 -4.08 -12.85
N ALA A 102 3.73 -4.73 -12.54
CA ALA A 102 2.45 -4.07 -12.34
C ALA A 102 2.26 -3.75 -10.85
N LEU A 103 1.92 -2.52 -10.53
CA LEU A 103 1.62 -2.08 -9.17
C LEU A 103 0.52 -1.02 -9.19
N GLN A 104 -0.33 -1.04 -8.16
CA GLN A 104 -1.33 0.00 -7.93
C GLN A 104 -0.81 0.95 -6.87
N THR A 105 -0.86 2.26 -7.13
CA THR A 105 -0.29 3.25 -6.22
C THR A 105 -1.05 4.58 -6.26
N ILE A 106 -0.90 5.37 -5.20
CA ILE A 106 -1.40 6.75 -5.15
C ILE A 106 -0.33 7.66 -5.73
N VAL A 107 -0.73 8.52 -6.67
CA VAL A 107 0.16 9.54 -7.25
C VAL A 107 -0.38 10.93 -6.97
N SER A 108 0.49 11.91 -6.80
CA SER A 108 0.07 13.30 -6.59
C SER A 108 -0.54 13.88 -7.86
N LYS A 109 -1.61 14.67 -7.74
CA LYS A 109 -2.16 15.43 -8.88
C LYS A 109 -1.15 16.39 -9.52
N LEU A 110 -0.17 16.85 -8.76
CA LEU A 110 0.85 17.80 -9.24
C LEU A 110 1.91 17.10 -10.10
N ALA A 111 2.09 15.79 -9.90
CA ALA A 111 3.15 14.99 -10.52
C ALA A 111 2.61 13.59 -10.83
N ILE A 112 1.75 13.53 -11.86
CA ILE A 112 1.24 12.27 -12.39
C ILE A 112 2.26 11.75 -13.42
N PRO A 113 2.88 10.57 -13.19
CA PRO A 113 3.82 9.99 -14.14
C PRO A 113 3.18 9.69 -15.49
N ARG A 114 3.96 9.77 -16.56
CA ARG A 114 3.56 9.46 -17.93
C ARG A 114 4.39 8.30 -18.47
N THR A 115 3.89 7.64 -19.51
CA THR A 115 4.68 6.64 -20.23
C THR A 115 5.99 7.24 -20.72
N GLY A 116 7.09 6.57 -20.42
CA GLY A 116 8.46 7.02 -20.71
C GLY A 116 9.16 7.72 -19.55
N ASP A 117 8.44 8.17 -18.53
CA ASP A 117 9.03 8.84 -17.37
C ASP A 117 9.84 7.86 -16.51
N GLN A 118 10.87 8.40 -15.85
CA GLN A 118 11.64 7.66 -14.85
C GLN A 118 11.03 7.85 -13.48
N VAL A 119 10.89 6.74 -12.76
CA VAL A 119 10.34 6.69 -11.41
C VAL A 119 11.25 5.87 -10.50
N LEU A 120 11.13 6.11 -9.21
CA LEU A 120 11.82 5.36 -8.17
C LEU A 120 10.89 4.31 -7.59
N LEU A 121 11.44 3.11 -7.38
CA LEU A 121 10.80 2.02 -6.67
C LEU A 121 11.59 1.69 -5.41
N VAL A 122 10.90 1.25 -4.38
CA VAL A 122 11.48 0.67 -3.16
C VAL A 122 10.96 -0.74 -2.98
N ALA A 123 11.78 -1.65 -2.45
CA ALA A 123 11.33 -3.00 -2.16
C ALA A 123 10.22 -3.01 -1.09
N ASP A 124 9.15 -3.78 -1.29
CA ASP A 124 8.06 -3.92 -0.34
C ASP A 124 8.47 -4.91 0.78
N PRO A 125 8.73 -4.47 2.03
CA PRO A 125 9.10 -5.38 3.10
C PRO A 125 7.94 -6.31 3.50
N SER A 126 6.69 -5.94 3.18
CA SER A 126 5.51 -6.76 3.48
C SER A 126 5.30 -7.86 2.45
N ARG A 127 5.90 -7.73 1.25
CA ARG A 127 5.83 -8.72 0.16
C ARG A 127 7.20 -8.87 -0.48
N PRO A 128 8.00 -9.88 -0.07
CA PRO A 128 9.30 -10.15 -0.68
C PRO A 128 9.19 -10.29 -2.21
N GLY A 129 10.02 -9.54 -2.94
CA GLY A 129 9.98 -9.46 -4.41
C GLY A 129 8.95 -8.47 -4.97
N GLY A 130 8.11 -7.89 -4.13
CA GLY A 130 7.22 -6.78 -4.47
C GLY A 130 7.93 -5.43 -4.42
N PHE A 131 7.35 -4.45 -5.11
CA PHE A 131 7.85 -3.08 -5.14
C PHE A 131 6.74 -2.10 -4.79
N LEU A 132 7.16 -0.98 -4.20
CA LEU A 132 6.35 0.19 -3.90
C LEU A 132 6.86 1.38 -4.72
N TYR A 133 5.95 2.21 -5.20
CA TYR A 133 6.28 3.45 -5.88
C TYR A 133 6.81 4.49 -4.88
N ALA A 134 7.95 5.10 -5.20
CA ALA A 134 8.67 6.03 -4.35
C ALA A 134 8.74 7.47 -4.88
N GLY A 135 8.10 7.73 -6.02
CA GLY A 135 8.03 9.07 -6.61
C GLY A 135 8.69 9.12 -7.98
N MET A 136 8.67 10.31 -8.56
CA MET A 136 9.43 10.63 -9.77
C MET A 136 10.89 10.92 -9.43
N VAL A 137 11.76 10.80 -10.44
CA VAL A 137 13.17 11.23 -10.36
C VAL A 137 13.28 12.74 -10.49
#